data_AF-A0A7G7BDJ5-F1
#
_entry.id   AF-A0A7G7BDJ5-F1
#
_cell.length_a   1.000
_cell.length_b   1.000
_cell.length_c   1.000
_cell.angle_alpha   90.00
_cell.angle_beta   90.00
_cell.angle_gamma   90.00
#
_symmetry.space_group_name_H-M   'P 1'
#
loop_
_entity.id
_entity.type
_entity.pdbx_description
1 polymer ?
#
loop_
_entity_poly.entity_id
_entity_poly.type
_entity_poly.pdbx_seq_one_letter_code
_entity_poly.pdbx_strand_id
1 'polypeptide(L)'
;MTPPDATGRQDAGFTTGEVARRLGVAPTTVRSWDRRYGLGPPLHTGGKHRRWTAADIARLERMCALTATGLPPAEAARIALVDQPTDGATTAKSVTPARPRGPIARSRARTGLQLGDVRQECRGMARAALRLDSGALDELLMTVIADYGVVAAWNEVIMPTLQAVGRKWESAGEKYVEVEHFLSWHVSGALRRCVPPAVPERSGGTTLLACVPGENHTLPLEALAAALAGRGLPVRMFGAALPVEALVEAVRRTGPAAVGLWAQSRTTASRPLAHHVAAMEWGVRGARRSPVVLALGPGWAGHTVPGVLRPSGLSEALTAFEAVVTR
;
A
#
# COMPACT_ATOMS: atom_id res chain seq x y z
N MET A 1 32.94 -18.54 -47.46
CA MET A 1 32.93 -17.86 -46.15
C MET A 1 31.70 -16.99 -46.12
N THR A 2 30.58 -17.54 -45.64
CA THR A 2 29.28 -16.87 -45.53
C THR A 2 28.80 -17.14 -44.10
N PRO A 3 28.47 -16.12 -43.30
CA PRO A 3 28.15 -16.31 -41.89
C PRO A 3 26.78 -17.00 -41.73
N PRO A 4 26.56 -17.76 -40.66
CA PRO A 4 25.28 -18.40 -40.39
C PRO A 4 24.23 -17.37 -40.00
N ASP A 5 23.02 -17.53 -40.56
CA ASP A 5 21.78 -16.86 -40.18
C ASP A 5 21.58 -16.91 -38.66
N ALA A 6 21.71 -15.76 -38.00
CA ALA A 6 21.43 -15.56 -36.59
C ALA A 6 20.19 -14.68 -36.41
N THR A 7 19.04 -15.11 -36.94
CA THR A 7 17.73 -14.46 -36.69
C THR A 7 16.63 -15.45 -36.31
N GLY A 8 16.97 -16.70 -35.96
CA GLY A 8 16.02 -17.75 -35.60
C GLY A 8 15.72 -17.94 -34.11
N ARG A 9 15.62 -16.89 -33.28
CA ARG A 9 15.37 -17.06 -31.83
C ARG A 9 14.44 -16.04 -31.16
N GLN A 10 13.45 -15.50 -31.87
CA GLN A 10 12.44 -14.61 -31.24
C GLN A 10 11.04 -15.23 -31.02
N ASP A 11 10.76 -16.45 -31.50
CA ASP A 11 9.42 -17.07 -31.35
C ASP A 11 9.34 -18.21 -30.32
N ALA A 12 10.25 -18.30 -29.36
CA ALA A 12 10.09 -19.17 -28.21
C ALA A 12 9.39 -18.40 -27.08
N GLY A 13 8.05 -18.40 -27.07
CA GLY A 13 7.28 -17.72 -26.01
C GLY A 13 7.68 -18.18 -24.60
N PHE A 14 7.68 -17.24 -23.65
CA PHE A 14 8.13 -17.40 -22.27
C PHE A 14 7.15 -18.22 -21.45
N THR A 15 7.65 -19.02 -20.51
CA THR A 15 6.79 -19.72 -19.55
C THR A 15 6.24 -18.76 -18.49
N THR A 16 5.07 -19.06 -17.91
CA THR A 16 4.50 -18.26 -16.79
C THR A 16 5.48 -18.09 -15.62
N GLY A 17 6.35 -19.08 -15.38
CA GLY A 17 7.38 -19.00 -14.33
C GLY A 17 8.50 -18.01 -14.65
N GLU A 18 8.90 -17.89 -15.92
CA GLU A 18 9.90 -16.91 -16.36
C GLU A 18 9.34 -15.49 -16.34
N VAL A 19 8.09 -15.31 -16.77
CA VAL A 19 7.38 -14.03 -16.71
C VAL A 19 7.24 -13.54 -15.27
N ALA A 20 6.83 -14.42 -14.36
CA ALA A 20 6.70 -14.12 -12.94
C ALA A 20 8.04 -13.65 -12.32
N ARG A 21 9.14 -14.35 -12.63
CA ARG A 21 10.48 -14.02 -12.13
C ARG A 21 10.97 -12.66 -12.65
N ARG A 22 10.70 -12.36 -13.92
CA ARG A 22 11.07 -11.09 -14.55
C ARG A 22 10.32 -9.90 -13.97
N LEU A 23 9.06 -10.09 -13.60
CA LEU A 23 8.19 -9.05 -13.02
C LEU A 23 8.32 -8.93 -11.50
N GLY A 24 9.02 -9.85 -10.83
CA GLY A 24 9.13 -9.88 -9.37
C GLY A 24 7.82 -10.23 -8.65
N VAL A 25 6.90 -10.93 -9.33
CA VAL A 25 5.59 -11.32 -8.77
C VAL A 25 5.42 -12.84 -8.75
N ALA A 26 4.46 -13.36 -7.98
CA ALA A 26 4.20 -14.80 -7.93
C ALA A 26 3.58 -15.32 -9.24
N PRO A 27 3.88 -16.55 -9.69
CA PRO A 27 3.25 -17.16 -10.87
C PRO A 27 1.72 -17.26 -10.77
N THR A 28 1.17 -17.33 -9.56
CA THR A 28 -0.26 -17.28 -9.27
C THR A 28 -0.87 -15.91 -9.59
N THR A 29 -0.13 -14.82 -9.35
CA THR A 29 -0.53 -13.45 -9.66
C THR A 29 -0.65 -13.25 -11.18
N VAL A 30 0.34 -13.72 -11.94
CA VAL A 30 0.32 -13.68 -13.41
C VAL A 30 -0.89 -14.46 -13.97
N ARG A 31 -1.18 -15.65 -13.42
CA ARG A 31 -2.37 -16.44 -13.79
C ARG A 31 -3.69 -15.77 -13.39
N SER A 32 -3.69 -15.04 -12.29
CA SER A 32 -4.87 -14.30 -11.83
C SER A 32 -5.17 -13.11 -12.74
N TRP A 33 -4.15 -12.38 -13.19
CA TRP A 33 -4.30 -11.23 -14.10
C TRP A 33 -4.75 -11.64 -15.51
N ASP A 34 -4.22 -12.75 -16.03
CA ASP A 34 -4.72 -13.40 -17.23
C ASP A 34 -6.23 -13.67 -17.13
N ARG A 35 -6.65 -14.41 -16.09
CA ARG A 35 -8.05 -14.80 -15.89
C ARG A 35 -8.99 -13.63 -15.58
N ARG A 36 -8.53 -12.64 -14.81
CA ARG A 36 -9.38 -11.57 -14.25
C ARG A 36 -9.43 -10.33 -15.15
N TYR A 37 -8.36 -10.06 -15.88
CA TYR A 37 -8.22 -8.83 -16.67
C TYR A 37 -7.95 -9.08 -18.16
N GLY A 38 -7.86 -10.35 -18.60
CA GLY A 38 -7.64 -10.67 -20.02
C GLY A 38 -6.24 -10.30 -20.53
N LEU A 39 -5.26 -10.20 -19.63
CA LEU A 39 -3.87 -9.84 -19.96
C LEU A 39 -3.03 -11.01 -20.48
N GLY A 40 -3.64 -12.18 -20.69
CA GLY A 40 -2.97 -13.38 -21.16
C GLY A 40 -2.88 -13.50 -22.69
N PRO A 41 -2.04 -14.41 -23.19
CA PRO A 41 -1.88 -14.65 -24.62
C PRO A 41 -3.19 -15.16 -25.26
N PRO A 42 -3.55 -14.70 -26.48
CA PRO A 42 -4.86 -14.96 -27.09
C PRO A 42 -5.08 -16.40 -27.60
N LEU A 43 -4.06 -17.27 -27.64
CA LEU A 43 -4.20 -18.65 -28.14
C LEU A 43 -3.49 -19.68 -27.26
N HIS A 44 -4.20 -20.77 -26.93
CA HIS A 44 -3.61 -22.04 -26.46
C HIS A 44 -2.98 -22.75 -27.67
N THR A 45 -1.69 -22.53 -27.93
CA THR A 45 -0.96 -23.32 -28.92
C THR A 45 -0.68 -24.72 -28.35
N GLY A 46 -1.64 -25.64 -28.52
CA GLY A 46 -1.44 -27.10 -28.61
C GLY A 46 -0.61 -27.84 -27.56
N GLY A 47 -0.34 -27.28 -26.38
CA GLY A 47 0.54 -27.90 -25.38
C GLY A 47 0.15 -27.58 -23.94
N LYS A 48 0.57 -28.45 -23.01
CA LYS A 48 0.20 -28.46 -21.58
C LYS A 48 0.60 -27.19 -20.79
N HIS A 49 1.32 -26.25 -21.40
CA HIS A 49 1.85 -25.04 -20.76
C HIS A 49 1.67 -23.78 -21.63
N ARG A 50 1.13 -22.71 -21.03
CA ARG A 50 0.91 -21.39 -21.68
C ARG A 50 2.23 -20.71 -21.99
N ARG A 51 2.36 -20.14 -23.20
CA ARG A 51 3.54 -19.37 -23.63
C ARG A 51 3.18 -17.90 -23.84
N TRP A 52 3.94 -17.02 -23.22
CA TRP A 52 3.78 -15.56 -23.23
C TRP A 52 4.71 -14.94 -24.28
N THR A 53 4.18 -14.04 -25.09
CA THR A 53 4.97 -13.29 -26.09
C THR A 53 5.69 -12.09 -25.44
N ALA A 54 6.66 -11.50 -26.14
CA ALA A 54 7.30 -10.27 -25.69
C ALA A 54 6.28 -9.12 -25.52
N ALA A 55 5.25 -9.07 -26.38
CA ALA A 55 4.17 -8.09 -26.28
C ALA A 55 3.29 -8.30 -25.02
N ASP A 56 3.03 -9.54 -24.62
CA ASP A 56 2.31 -9.83 -23.37
C ASP A 56 3.12 -9.36 -22.15
N ILE A 57 4.44 -9.59 -22.16
CA ILE A 57 5.33 -9.16 -21.09
C ILE A 57 5.36 -7.63 -20.99
N ALA A 58 5.44 -6.92 -22.12
CA ALA A 58 5.43 -5.46 -22.12
C ALA A 58 4.12 -4.89 -21.51
N ARG A 59 2.97 -5.52 -21.76
CA ARG A 59 1.70 -5.14 -21.12
C ARG A 59 1.73 -5.34 -19.61
N LEU A 60 2.29 -6.45 -19.14
CA LEU A 60 2.43 -6.74 -17.72
C LEU A 60 3.42 -5.80 -17.02
N GLU A 61 4.56 -5.49 -17.65
CA GLU A 61 5.54 -4.51 -17.16
C GLU A 61 4.90 -3.12 -17.04
N ARG A 62 4.12 -2.69 -18.03
CA ARG A 62 3.36 -1.43 -17.97
C ARG A 62 2.28 -1.45 -16.90
N MET A 63 1.52 -2.53 -16.77
CA MET A 63 0.54 -2.67 -15.68
C MET A 63 1.24 -2.55 -14.31
N CYS A 64 2.39 -3.19 -14.12
CA CYS A 64 3.18 -3.07 -12.90
C CYS A 64 3.66 -1.63 -12.67
N ALA A 65 4.16 -0.94 -13.71
CA ALA A 65 4.61 0.44 -13.61
C ALA A 65 3.45 1.40 -13.25
N LEU A 66 2.29 1.25 -13.91
CA LEU A 66 1.08 2.01 -13.60
C LEU A 66 0.58 1.72 -12.18
N THR A 67 0.64 0.46 -11.76
CA THR A 67 0.29 0.07 -10.38
C THR A 67 1.26 0.69 -9.36
N ALA A 68 2.56 0.76 -9.70
CA ALA A 68 3.57 1.40 -8.86
C ALA A 68 3.38 2.93 -8.73
N THR A 69 2.80 3.58 -9.75
CA THR A 69 2.38 4.99 -9.67
C THR A 69 1.07 5.21 -8.91
N GLY A 70 0.44 4.14 -8.44
CA GLY A 70 -0.88 4.22 -7.83
C GLY A 70 -1.98 4.38 -8.88
N LEU A 71 -2.01 3.49 -9.89
CA LEU A 71 -3.24 3.11 -10.62
C LEU A 71 -3.77 1.72 -10.17
N PRO A 72 -5.09 1.50 -10.06
CA PRO A 72 -5.64 0.21 -9.65
C PRO A 72 -5.28 -0.90 -10.65
N PRO A 73 -5.02 -2.15 -10.24
CA PRO A 73 -4.68 -3.23 -11.16
C PRO A 73 -5.67 -3.41 -12.32
N ALA A 74 -6.98 -3.22 -12.09
CA ALA A 74 -7.98 -3.31 -13.16
C ALA A 74 -7.87 -2.18 -14.19
N GLU A 75 -7.55 -0.96 -13.74
CA GLU A 75 -7.41 0.22 -14.59
C GLU A 75 -6.04 0.29 -15.26
N ALA A 76 -4.98 -0.08 -14.54
CA ALA A 76 -3.66 -0.32 -15.07
C ALA A 76 -3.68 -1.43 -16.13
N ALA A 77 -4.47 -2.50 -15.92
CA ALA A 77 -4.69 -3.55 -16.91
C ALA A 77 -5.44 -3.02 -18.13
N ARG A 78 -6.52 -2.24 -17.94
CA ARG A 78 -7.29 -1.63 -19.03
C ARG A 78 -6.41 -0.72 -19.89
N ILE A 79 -5.61 0.15 -19.28
CA ILE A 79 -4.68 1.05 -19.98
C ILE A 79 -3.57 0.26 -20.67
N ALA A 80 -3.03 -0.77 -20.01
CA ALA A 80 -2.03 -1.64 -20.62
C ALA A 80 -2.57 -2.43 -21.85
N LEU A 81 -3.88 -2.68 -21.92
CA LEU A 81 -4.56 -3.37 -23.03
C LEU A 81 -4.93 -2.46 -24.20
N VAL A 82 -5.25 -1.19 -23.94
CA VAL A 82 -5.67 -0.21 -24.97
C VAL A 82 -4.51 0.24 -25.85
N ASP A 83 -3.30 0.28 -25.30
CA ASP A 83 -2.12 0.75 -26.04
C ASP A 83 -1.41 -0.42 -26.75
N GLN A 84 -1.92 -0.77 -27.92
CA GLN A 84 -1.17 -1.61 -28.87
C GLN A 84 -0.08 -0.76 -29.51
N PRO A 85 1.20 -1.18 -29.51
CA PRO A 85 2.15 -0.59 -30.42
C PRO A 85 1.75 -1.05 -31.83
N THR A 86 1.01 -0.20 -32.54
CA THR A 86 1.13 -0.19 -34.00
C THR A 86 2.37 0.62 -34.30
N ASP A 87 3.32 -0.01 -34.98
CA ASP A 87 4.49 0.66 -35.52
C ASP A 87 4.08 1.94 -36.23
N GLY A 88 4.55 3.07 -35.73
CA GLY A 88 4.12 4.38 -36.20
C GLY A 88 4.88 5.48 -35.49
N ALA A 89 6.07 5.78 -36.00
CA ALA A 89 6.81 6.98 -35.67
C ALA A 89 5.92 8.22 -35.75
N THR A 90 6.02 9.15 -34.79
CA THR A 90 6.15 10.61 -35.03
C THR A 90 6.18 11.42 -33.72
N THR A 91 7.33 12.08 -33.53
CA THR A 91 7.62 13.33 -32.80
C THR A 91 7.25 13.48 -31.33
N ALA A 92 8.28 13.37 -30.49
CA ALA A 92 8.37 14.05 -29.21
C ALA A 92 8.24 15.58 -29.37
N LYS A 93 7.30 16.19 -28.64
CA LYS A 93 7.42 17.59 -28.25
C LYS A 93 7.86 17.64 -26.79
N SER A 94 9.06 18.16 -26.62
CA SER A 94 9.71 18.51 -25.37
C SER A 94 8.84 19.47 -24.56
N VAL A 95 8.45 19.06 -23.35
CA VAL A 95 8.06 19.99 -22.29
C VAL A 95 9.26 20.11 -21.36
N THR A 96 9.89 21.27 -21.40
CA THR A 96 11.04 21.65 -20.59
C THR A 96 10.68 21.60 -19.09
N PRO A 97 11.55 21.07 -18.21
CA PRO A 97 11.28 21.08 -16.77
C PRO A 97 11.45 22.50 -16.20
N ALA A 98 10.39 23.03 -15.60
CA ALA A 98 10.47 24.26 -14.83
C ALA A 98 11.23 24.02 -13.51
N ARG A 99 12.31 24.81 -13.30
CA ARG A 99 13.13 24.82 -12.07
C ARG A 99 12.30 25.03 -10.79
N PRO A 100 12.77 24.50 -9.65
CA PRO A 100 12.06 24.62 -8.38
C PRO A 100 12.06 26.08 -7.90
N ARG A 101 10.89 26.60 -7.55
CA ARG A 101 10.76 27.84 -6.78
C ARG A 101 11.14 27.56 -5.33
N GLY A 102 12.02 28.38 -4.79
CA GLY A 102 12.58 28.26 -3.44
C GLY A 102 11.54 28.34 -2.32
N PRO A 103 11.97 28.04 -1.08
CA PRO A 103 11.06 27.81 0.04
C PRO A 103 10.41 29.11 0.48
N ILE A 104 9.08 29.18 0.39
CA ILE A 104 8.32 30.20 1.11
C ILE A 104 8.26 29.73 2.57
N ALA A 105 9.25 30.18 3.35
CA ALA A 105 9.21 30.12 4.80
C ALA A 105 8.04 30.98 5.28
N ARG A 106 6.87 30.37 5.46
CA ARG A 106 5.86 30.87 6.40
C ARG A 106 5.92 30.00 7.64
N SER A 107 6.80 30.41 8.54
CA SER A 107 6.74 30.05 9.94
C SER A 107 5.33 30.38 10.47
N ARG A 108 4.49 29.36 10.55
CA ARG A 108 3.37 29.28 11.49
C ARG A 108 3.47 27.98 12.26
N ALA A 109 4.58 27.81 12.98
CA ALA A 109 4.52 27.07 14.22
C ALA A 109 3.68 27.91 15.20
N ARG A 110 2.35 27.75 15.21
CA ARG A 110 1.53 28.16 16.36
C ARG A 110 0.11 27.61 16.33
N THR A 111 -0.19 26.89 17.42
CA THR A 111 -1.49 26.75 18.10
C THR A 111 -2.58 25.98 17.36
N GLY A 112 -2.88 24.79 17.91
CA GLY A 112 -4.11 24.00 17.83
C GLY A 112 -5.00 24.21 16.62
N LEU A 113 -5.21 23.14 15.85
CA LEU A 113 -6.28 23.08 14.84
C LEU A 113 -7.55 23.75 15.37
N GLN A 114 -7.90 24.90 14.80
CA GLN A 114 -9.15 25.55 15.13
C GLN A 114 -10.25 24.64 14.59
N LEU A 115 -11.25 24.33 15.41
CA LEU A 115 -12.33 23.41 15.04
C LEU A 115 -13.05 23.85 13.74
N GLY A 116 -13.02 25.15 13.43
CA GLY A 116 -13.55 25.73 12.19
C GLY A 116 -12.76 25.33 10.93
N ASP A 117 -11.43 25.36 11.01
CA ASP A 117 -10.53 25.00 9.89
C ASP A 117 -10.68 23.51 9.56
N VAL A 118 -10.68 22.65 10.57
CA VAL A 118 -10.91 21.20 10.42
C VAL A 118 -12.24 20.90 9.71
N ARG A 119 -13.32 21.57 10.13
CA ARG A 119 -14.64 21.40 9.50
C ARG A 119 -14.67 21.90 8.07
N GLN A 120 -13.86 22.91 7.72
CA GLN A 120 -13.73 23.38 6.35
C GLN A 120 -12.99 22.35 5.50
N GLU A 121 -11.85 21.85 5.97
CA GLU A 121 -11.07 20.83 5.25
C GLU A 121 -11.88 19.55 5.02
N CYS A 122 -12.56 19.03 6.05
CA CYS A 122 -13.43 17.86 5.92
C CYS A 122 -14.53 18.07 4.86
N ARG A 123 -15.15 19.25 4.83
CA ARG A 123 -16.20 19.58 3.85
C ARG A 123 -15.63 19.72 2.44
N GLY A 124 -14.46 20.33 2.29
CA GLY A 124 -13.75 20.44 1.01
C GLY A 124 -13.42 19.06 0.44
N MET A 125 -12.82 18.20 1.25
CA MET A 125 -12.44 16.84 0.88
C MET A 125 -13.66 15.99 0.52
N ALA A 126 -14.72 16.02 1.33
CA ALA A 126 -15.96 15.30 1.03
C ALA A 126 -16.61 15.79 -0.27
N ARG A 127 -16.57 17.11 -0.55
CA ARG A 127 -17.11 17.67 -1.80
C ARG A 127 -16.28 17.25 -3.01
N ALA A 128 -14.96 17.29 -2.92
CA ALA A 128 -14.05 16.86 -3.98
C ALA A 128 -14.27 15.37 -4.30
N ALA A 129 -14.37 14.53 -3.27
CA ALA A 129 -14.69 13.10 -3.42
C ALA A 129 -16.06 12.87 -4.09
N LEU A 130 -17.11 13.57 -3.65
CA LEU A 130 -18.45 13.46 -4.26
C LEU A 130 -18.50 13.93 -5.73
N ARG A 131 -17.56 14.78 -6.15
CA ARG A 131 -17.44 15.24 -7.54
C ARG A 131 -16.44 14.41 -8.36
N LEU A 132 -15.80 13.42 -7.74
CA LEU A 132 -14.72 12.62 -8.34
C LEU A 132 -13.58 13.50 -8.91
N ASP A 133 -13.29 14.60 -8.22
CA ASP A 133 -12.25 15.56 -8.62
C ASP A 133 -10.90 15.15 -8.03
N SER A 134 -10.08 14.49 -8.85
CA SER A 134 -8.81 13.89 -8.40
C SER A 134 -7.77 14.94 -8.07
N GLY A 135 -7.67 15.98 -8.91
CA GLY A 135 -6.74 17.08 -8.71
C GLY A 135 -7.03 17.84 -7.42
N ALA A 136 -8.29 18.24 -7.19
CA ALA A 136 -8.68 18.92 -5.97
C ALA A 136 -8.49 18.05 -4.72
N LEU A 137 -8.80 16.75 -4.81
CA LEU A 137 -8.66 15.84 -3.68
C LEU A 137 -7.18 15.60 -3.31
N ASP A 138 -6.32 15.40 -4.31
CA ASP A 138 -4.88 15.25 -4.09
C ASP A 138 -4.26 16.52 -3.49
N GLU A 139 -4.63 17.70 -4.00
CA GLU A 139 -4.15 18.99 -3.47
C GLU A 139 -4.55 19.19 -2.01
N LEU A 140 -5.82 18.94 -1.67
CA LEU A 140 -6.33 19.03 -0.29
C LEU A 140 -5.61 18.05 0.64
N LEU A 141 -5.45 16.79 0.22
CA LEU A 141 -4.77 15.77 1.03
C LEU A 141 -3.30 16.14 1.29
N MET A 142 -2.56 16.53 0.26
CA MET A 142 -1.16 16.92 0.41
C MET A 142 -1.00 18.19 1.26
N THR A 143 -1.90 19.17 1.11
CA THR A 143 -1.90 20.40 1.90
C THR A 143 -2.15 20.10 3.38
N VAL A 144 -3.19 19.35 3.70
CA VAL A 144 -3.53 18.98 5.09
C VAL A 144 -2.40 18.18 5.74
N ILE A 145 -1.75 17.25 5.02
CA ILE A 145 -0.61 16.49 5.56
C ILE A 145 0.61 17.40 5.75
N ALA A 146 0.88 18.33 4.83
CA ALA A 146 2.00 19.25 4.95
C ALA A 146 1.83 20.23 6.12
N ASP A 147 0.61 20.76 6.31
CA ASP A 147 0.32 21.78 7.31
C ASP A 147 0.21 21.21 8.72
N TYR A 148 -0.39 20.02 8.88
CA TYR A 148 -0.69 19.44 10.20
C TYR A 148 0.17 18.22 10.56
N GLY A 149 0.89 17.65 9.58
CA GLY A 149 1.56 16.36 9.73
C GLY A 149 0.58 15.18 9.66
N VAL A 150 1.12 13.99 9.40
CA VAL A 150 0.31 12.76 9.14
C VAL A 150 -0.66 12.44 10.27
N VAL A 151 -0.23 12.52 11.53
CA VAL A 151 -1.05 12.09 12.68
C VAL A 151 -2.27 12.99 12.86
N ALA A 152 -2.09 14.31 12.83
CA ALA A 152 -3.18 15.26 12.99
C ALA A 152 -4.08 15.30 11.73
N ALA A 153 -3.49 15.28 10.54
CA ALA A 153 -4.23 15.15 9.28
C ALA A 153 -5.14 13.91 9.28
N TRP A 154 -4.62 12.78 9.74
CA TRP A 154 -5.36 11.53 9.82
C TRP A 154 -6.52 11.60 10.81
N ASN A 155 -6.26 11.97 12.06
CA ASN A 155 -7.25 11.93 13.14
C ASN A 155 -8.33 13.00 12.98
N GLU A 156 -7.96 14.21 12.56
CA GLU A 156 -8.86 15.36 12.57
C GLU A 156 -9.55 15.59 11.23
N VAL A 157 -8.95 15.17 10.10
CA VAL A 157 -9.50 15.49 8.76
C VAL A 157 -9.83 14.25 7.94
N ILE A 158 -8.84 13.39 7.67
CA ILE A 158 -8.99 12.26 6.74
C ILE A 158 -9.97 11.22 7.30
N MET A 159 -9.77 10.75 8.53
CA MET A 159 -10.64 9.74 9.14
C MET A 159 -12.08 10.26 9.31
N PRO A 160 -12.33 11.48 9.82
CA PRO A 160 -13.68 12.04 9.86
C PRO A 160 -14.34 12.16 8.49
N THR A 161 -13.57 12.47 7.43
CA THR A 161 -14.07 12.50 6.05
C THR A 161 -14.45 11.12 5.55
N LEU A 162 -13.58 10.11 5.72
CA LEU A 162 -13.87 8.72 5.37
C LEU A 162 -15.14 8.21 6.07
N GLN A 163 -15.28 8.48 7.38
CA GLN A 163 -16.47 8.12 8.13
C GLN A 163 -17.72 8.88 7.67
N ALA A 164 -17.60 10.17 7.31
CA ALA A 164 -18.73 10.95 6.82
C ALA A 164 -19.23 10.46 5.45
N VAL A 165 -18.32 10.03 4.57
CA VAL A 165 -18.68 9.39 3.29
C VAL A 165 -19.28 8.00 3.53
N GLY A 166 -18.69 7.19 4.42
CA GLY A 166 -19.20 5.85 4.76
C GLY A 166 -20.59 5.87 5.42
N ARG A 167 -20.88 6.82 6.32
CA ARG A 167 -22.22 6.94 6.92
C ARG A 167 -23.31 7.28 5.89
N LYS A 168 -22.97 8.04 4.83
CA LYS A 168 -23.92 8.34 3.75
C LYS A 168 -24.29 7.09 2.96
N TRP A 169 -23.36 6.15 2.80
CA TRP A 169 -23.58 4.85 2.18
C TRP A 169 -24.58 3.99 2.98
N GLU A 170 -24.39 3.86 4.30
CA GLU A 170 -25.31 3.11 5.19
C GLU A 170 -26.77 3.58 5.05
N SER A 171 -26.98 4.88 4.82
CA SER A 171 -28.31 5.48 4.64
C SER A 171 -28.87 5.42 3.22
N ALA A 172 -28.04 5.25 2.18
CA ALA A 172 -28.41 5.41 0.77
C ALA A 172 -28.29 4.13 -0.10
N GLY A 173 -27.77 3.03 0.47
CA GLY A 173 -27.51 1.78 -0.25
C GLY A 173 -26.23 1.85 -1.11
N GLU A 174 -26.14 1.06 -2.19
CA GLU A 174 -24.96 0.97 -3.09
C GLU A 174 -24.58 2.27 -3.83
N LYS A 175 -25.35 3.34 -3.65
CA LYS A 175 -24.98 4.67 -4.16
C LYS A 175 -23.73 5.12 -3.38
N TYR A 176 -22.67 5.58 -4.07
CA TYR A 176 -21.40 6.06 -3.51
C TYR A 176 -20.26 5.06 -3.30
N VAL A 177 -20.37 3.80 -3.75
CA VAL A 177 -19.24 2.85 -3.74
C VAL A 177 -18.07 3.40 -4.55
N GLU A 178 -18.34 4.07 -5.67
CA GLU A 178 -17.36 4.78 -6.49
C GLU A 178 -16.64 5.89 -5.71
N VAL A 179 -17.35 6.62 -4.84
CA VAL A 179 -16.78 7.71 -4.04
C VAL A 179 -15.92 7.17 -2.89
N GLU A 180 -16.31 6.08 -2.26
CA GLU A 180 -15.50 5.41 -1.22
C GLU A 180 -14.19 4.89 -1.79
N HIS A 181 -14.26 4.17 -2.92
CA HIS A 181 -13.06 3.68 -3.60
C HIS A 181 -12.17 4.84 -4.05
N PHE A 182 -12.77 5.88 -4.64
CA PHE A 182 -12.04 7.08 -5.08
C PHE A 182 -11.34 7.78 -3.91
N LEU A 183 -12.04 8.06 -2.82
CA LEU A 183 -11.47 8.72 -1.65
C LEU A 183 -10.35 7.87 -1.02
N SER A 184 -10.61 6.58 -0.79
CA SER A 184 -9.65 5.66 -0.19
C SER A 184 -8.38 5.54 -1.05
N TRP A 185 -8.54 5.54 -2.37
CA TRP A 185 -7.44 5.53 -3.33
C TRP A 185 -6.51 6.73 -3.18
N HIS A 186 -7.10 7.93 -3.20
CA HIS A 186 -6.36 9.17 -3.09
C HIS A 186 -5.70 9.33 -1.72
N VAL A 187 -6.37 8.93 -0.64
CA VAL A 187 -5.79 8.89 0.71
C VAL A 187 -4.56 7.98 0.76
N SER A 188 -4.66 6.76 0.22
CA SER A 188 -3.53 5.82 0.14
C SER A 188 -2.35 6.43 -0.64
N GLY A 189 -2.63 7.03 -1.80
CA GLY A 189 -1.63 7.72 -2.62
C GLY A 189 -0.93 8.86 -1.88
N ALA A 190 -1.69 9.72 -1.19
CA ALA A 190 -1.14 10.83 -0.42
C ALA A 190 -0.24 10.35 0.72
N LEU A 191 -0.70 9.37 1.50
CA LEU A 191 0.09 8.79 2.61
C LEU A 191 1.42 8.20 2.13
N ARG A 192 1.42 7.49 0.99
CA ARG A 192 2.63 6.91 0.40
C ARG A 192 3.60 7.97 -0.13
N ARG A 193 3.09 9.06 -0.71
CA ARG A 193 3.92 10.18 -1.20
C ARG A 193 4.60 10.97 -0.09
N CYS A 194 4.03 10.96 1.11
CA CYS A 194 4.62 11.64 2.28
C CYS A 194 5.75 10.84 2.96
N VAL A 195 5.98 9.59 2.55
CA VAL A 195 7.05 8.75 3.10
C VAL A 195 8.40 9.19 2.51
N PRO A 196 9.38 9.60 3.34
CA PRO A 196 10.70 9.93 2.85
C PRO A 196 11.40 8.69 2.27
N PRO A 197 12.31 8.84 1.29
CA PRO A 197 13.07 7.72 0.74
C PRO A 197 13.81 6.98 1.87
N ALA A 198 13.77 5.65 1.81
CA ALA A 198 14.29 4.80 2.87
C ALA A 198 15.79 5.07 3.13
N VAL A 199 16.14 5.33 4.39
CA VAL A 199 17.54 5.35 4.85
C VAL A 199 18.01 3.89 4.98
N PRO A 200 19.25 3.54 4.56
CA PRO A 200 19.77 2.18 4.70
C PRO A 200 19.62 1.66 6.14
N GLU A 201 19.09 0.44 6.25
CA GLU A 201 18.79 -0.21 7.53
C GLU A 201 20.05 -0.26 8.41
N ARG A 202 20.06 0.50 9.51
CA ARG A 202 20.98 0.21 10.62
C ARG A 202 20.54 -1.11 11.22
N SER A 203 21.48 -1.97 11.60
CA SER A 203 21.18 -3.23 12.30
C SER A 203 20.48 -2.94 13.63
N GLY A 204 19.15 -2.86 13.61
CA GLY A 204 18.27 -2.45 14.70
C GLY A 204 16.80 -2.53 14.26
N GLY A 205 15.91 -2.84 15.21
CA GLY A 205 14.61 -3.51 15.01
C GLY A 205 13.69 -3.03 13.88
N THR A 206 13.52 -3.85 12.85
CA THR A 206 12.49 -3.67 11.81
C THR A 206 11.08 -3.74 12.41
N THR A 207 10.19 -2.86 11.96
CA THR A 207 8.74 -2.95 12.24
C THR A 207 8.01 -3.61 11.09
N LEU A 208 7.21 -4.63 11.38
CA LEU A 208 6.33 -5.27 10.40
C LEU A 208 4.88 -4.83 10.64
N LEU A 209 4.18 -4.39 9.59
CA LEU A 209 2.76 -4.06 9.65
C LEU A 209 1.96 -4.90 8.65
N ALA A 210 0.89 -5.54 9.10
CA ALA A 210 0.01 -6.33 8.24
C ALA A 210 -1.44 -6.29 8.74
N CYS A 211 -2.39 -6.28 7.80
CA CYS A 211 -3.76 -6.65 8.12
C CYS A 211 -3.84 -8.16 8.30
N VAL A 212 -4.60 -8.60 9.30
CA VAL A 212 -4.85 -10.02 9.56
C VAL A 212 -5.58 -10.69 8.37
N PRO A 213 -5.58 -12.03 8.24
CA PRO A 213 -6.30 -12.71 7.18
C PRO A 213 -7.77 -12.27 7.09
N GLY A 214 -8.23 -11.99 5.86
CA GLY A 214 -9.59 -11.52 5.59
C GLY A 214 -9.83 -10.02 5.86
N GLU A 215 -8.84 -9.29 6.38
CA GLU A 215 -8.95 -7.86 6.64
C GLU A 215 -8.45 -7.00 5.48
N ASN A 216 -9.31 -6.14 4.92
CA ASN A 216 -8.98 -5.31 3.76
C ASN A 216 -8.83 -3.81 4.08
N HIS A 217 -9.12 -3.38 5.31
CA HIS A 217 -9.03 -1.95 5.68
C HIS A 217 -7.58 -1.56 5.98
N THR A 218 -6.83 -1.17 4.94
CA THR A 218 -5.38 -0.88 5.06
C THR A 218 -5.05 0.56 5.46
N LEU A 219 -5.91 1.53 5.15
CA LEU A 219 -5.60 2.95 5.33
C LEU A 219 -5.08 3.33 6.74
N PRO A 220 -5.64 2.80 7.84
CA PRO A 220 -5.11 3.06 9.18
C PRO A 220 -3.67 2.57 9.37
N LEU A 221 -3.31 1.42 8.77
CA LEU A 221 -1.92 0.95 8.76
C LEU A 221 -1.03 1.78 7.83
N GLU A 222 -1.55 2.28 6.72
CA GLU A 222 -0.79 3.17 5.83
C GLU A 222 -0.49 4.50 6.52
N ALA A 223 -1.44 5.04 7.29
CA ALA A 223 -1.22 6.24 8.09
C ALA A 223 -0.17 6.01 9.20
N LEU A 224 -0.23 4.86 9.86
CA LEU A 224 0.79 4.45 10.83
C LEU A 224 2.16 4.26 10.17
N ALA A 225 2.23 3.59 9.01
CA ALA A 225 3.46 3.39 8.27
C ALA A 225 4.10 4.74 7.87
N ALA A 226 3.30 5.68 7.38
CA ALA A 226 3.75 7.02 7.04
C ALA A 226 4.25 7.80 8.27
N ALA A 227 3.53 7.71 9.40
CA ALA A 227 3.94 8.36 10.63
C ALA A 227 5.24 7.78 11.22
N LEU A 228 5.40 6.46 11.21
CA LEU A 228 6.62 5.77 11.65
C LEU A 228 7.81 6.12 10.75
N ALA A 229 7.62 6.10 9.43
CA ALA A 229 8.66 6.47 8.47
C ALA A 229 9.07 7.94 8.61
N GLY A 230 8.13 8.85 8.91
CA GLY A 230 8.42 10.24 9.24
C GLY A 230 9.29 10.42 10.50
N ARG A 231 9.35 9.41 11.39
CA ARG A 231 10.26 9.36 12.55
C ARG A 231 11.55 8.58 12.28
N GLY A 232 11.79 8.17 11.03
CA GLY A 232 12.97 7.39 10.65
C GLY A 232 12.96 5.93 11.11
N LEU A 233 11.80 5.39 11.51
CA LEU A 233 11.68 4.00 11.92
C LEU A 233 11.49 3.10 10.68
N PRO A 234 12.27 2.00 10.53
CA PRO A 234 12.16 1.12 9.38
C PRO A 234 10.87 0.31 9.43
N VAL A 235 10.00 0.49 8.43
CA VAL A 235 8.70 -0.18 8.31
C VAL A 235 8.64 -1.09 7.09
N ARG A 236 8.18 -2.32 7.30
CA ARG A 236 7.79 -3.27 6.25
C ARG A 236 6.29 -3.51 6.31
N MET A 237 5.58 -2.91 5.37
CA MET A 237 4.12 -2.97 5.27
C MET A 237 3.72 -4.04 4.25
N PHE A 238 2.90 -5.01 4.66
CA PHE A 238 2.52 -6.18 3.84
C PHE A 238 1.09 -6.11 3.28
N GLY A 239 0.36 -5.05 3.57
CA GLY A 239 -0.95 -4.80 2.98
C GLY A 239 -2.11 -5.50 3.67
N ALA A 240 -3.19 -5.63 2.89
CA ALA A 240 -4.43 -6.30 3.25
C ALA A 240 -4.25 -7.83 3.34
N ALA A 241 -5.07 -8.45 4.18
CA ALA A 241 -5.40 -9.87 4.17
C ALA A 241 -4.18 -10.81 4.05
N LEU A 242 -3.11 -10.53 4.79
CA LEU A 242 -1.89 -11.34 4.72
C LEU A 242 -2.18 -12.75 5.26
N PRO A 243 -1.99 -13.83 4.46
CA PRO A 243 -2.19 -15.19 4.94
C PRO A 243 -1.33 -15.50 6.17
N VAL A 244 -1.82 -16.37 7.05
CA VAL A 244 -1.15 -16.71 8.32
C VAL A 244 0.26 -17.21 8.07
N GLU A 245 0.42 -18.12 7.10
CA GLU A 245 1.70 -18.76 6.77
C GLU A 245 2.70 -17.73 6.24
N ALA A 246 2.22 -16.78 5.43
CA ALA A 246 3.05 -15.71 4.88
C ALA A 246 3.49 -14.72 5.98
N LEU A 247 2.61 -14.40 6.93
CA LEU A 247 2.95 -13.57 8.09
C LEU A 247 4.01 -14.25 8.96
N VAL A 248 3.81 -15.52 9.30
CA VAL A 248 4.77 -16.30 10.11
C VAL A 248 6.13 -16.36 9.41
N GLU A 249 6.15 -16.63 8.10
CA GLU A 249 7.39 -16.68 7.33
C GLU A 249 8.08 -15.31 7.27
N ALA A 250 7.32 -14.23 7.09
CA ALA A 250 7.87 -12.88 7.09
C ALA A 250 8.52 -12.54 8.45
N VAL A 251 7.86 -12.87 9.57
CA VAL A 251 8.41 -12.67 10.92
C VAL A 251 9.66 -13.51 11.13
N ARG A 252 9.68 -14.78 10.73
CA ARG A 252 10.89 -15.65 10.83
C ARG A 252 12.07 -15.10 10.04
N ARG A 253 11.82 -14.63 8.82
CA ARG A 253 12.87 -14.14 7.91
C ARG A 253 13.45 -12.81 8.34
N THR A 254 12.60 -11.92 8.85
CA THR A 254 12.99 -10.53 9.14
C THR A 254 13.38 -10.31 10.60
N GLY A 255 12.96 -11.19 11.51
CA GLY A 255 13.21 -11.06 12.95
C GLY A 255 12.85 -9.67 13.49
N PRO A 256 11.63 -9.16 13.25
CA PRO A 256 11.25 -7.79 13.56
C PRO A 256 11.20 -7.55 15.07
N ALA A 257 11.55 -6.34 15.52
CA ALA A 257 11.38 -5.96 16.92
C ALA A 257 9.91 -5.76 17.28
N ALA A 258 9.11 -5.30 16.32
CA ALA A 258 7.69 -5.03 16.52
C ALA A 258 6.84 -5.54 15.35
N VAL A 259 5.66 -6.06 15.66
CA VAL A 259 4.66 -6.49 14.67
C VAL A 259 3.31 -5.84 14.97
N GLY A 260 2.78 -5.07 14.03
CA GLY A 260 1.44 -4.50 14.09
C GLY A 260 0.44 -5.33 13.29
N LEU A 261 -0.58 -5.85 13.97
CA LEU A 261 -1.66 -6.63 13.37
C LEU A 261 -2.96 -5.84 13.36
N TRP A 262 -3.41 -5.43 12.18
CA TRP A 262 -4.65 -4.68 12.03
C TRP A 262 -5.87 -5.57 11.85
N ALA A 263 -6.93 -5.28 12.62
CA ALA A 263 -8.27 -5.82 12.42
C ALA A 263 -9.33 -4.71 12.60
N GLN A 264 -10.18 -4.52 11.59
CA GLN A 264 -11.30 -3.59 11.61
C GLN A 264 -12.51 -4.21 12.34
N SER A 265 -12.79 -5.49 12.10
CA SER A 265 -13.91 -6.19 12.72
C SER A 265 -13.44 -7.21 13.74
N ARG A 266 -14.33 -7.57 14.67
CA ARG A 266 -14.06 -8.65 15.64
C ARG A 266 -13.94 -10.02 14.96
N THR A 267 -14.54 -10.18 13.77
CA THR A 267 -14.52 -11.45 13.04
C THR A 267 -13.15 -11.75 12.44
N THR A 268 -12.38 -10.72 12.08
CA THR A 268 -11.01 -10.88 11.54
C THR A 268 -9.95 -10.91 12.65
N ALA A 269 -10.25 -10.36 13.84
CA ALA A 269 -9.34 -10.29 14.99
C ALA A 269 -9.00 -11.68 15.60
N SER A 270 -7.99 -12.34 15.06
CA SER A 270 -7.54 -13.68 15.49
C SER A 270 -6.58 -13.62 16.69
N ARG A 271 -7.07 -13.88 17.90
CA ARG A 271 -6.22 -14.00 19.10
C ARG A 271 -5.18 -15.13 19.01
N PRO A 272 -5.50 -16.32 18.50
CA PRO A 272 -4.51 -17.38 18.33
C PRO A 272 -3.36 -16.94 17.43
N LEU A 273 -3.64 -16.17 16.38
CA LEU A 273 -2.60 -15.63 15.50
C LEU A 273 -1.71 -14.63 16.25
N ALA A 274 -2.29 -13.66 16.95
CA ALA A 274 -1.52 -12.67 17.70
C ALA A 274 -0.63 -13.32 18.76
N HIS A 275 -1.17 -14.28 19.52
CA HIS A 275 -0.40 -15.04 20.51
C HIS A 275 0.70 -15.89 19.85
N HIS A 276 0.40 -16.56 18.73
CA HIS A 276 1.38 -17.36 18.01
C HIS A 276 2.57 -16.50 17.56
N VAL A 277 2.32 -15.32 16.99
CA VAL A 277 3.38 -14.40 16.56
C VAL A 277 4.18 -13.87 17.76
N ALA A 278 3.51 -13.52 18.87
CA ALA A 278 4.18 -13.02 20.08
C ALA A 278 5.07 -14.08 20.75
N ALA A 279 4.71 -15.37 20.63
CA ALA A 279 5.49 -16.49 21.16
C ALA A 279 6.64 -16.92 20.24
N MET A 280 6.81 -16.30 19.07
CA MET A 280 7.92 -16.61 18.18
C MET A 280 9.24 -16.12 18.76
N GLU A 281 10.26 -16.97 18.67
CA GLU A 281 11.61 -16.66 19.13
C GLU A 281 12.63 -16.99 18.05
N TRP A 282 13.67 -16.17 17.95
CA TRP A 282 14.85 -16.43 17.14
C TRP A 282 16.13 -16.04 17.88
N GLY A 283 17.26 -16.59 17.43
CA GLY A 283 18.57 -16.37 18.04
C GLY A 283 19.05 -17.56 18.89
N VAL A 284 20.25 -17.42 19.44
CA VAL A 284 20.91 -18.46 20.24
C VAL A 284 20.37 -18.47 21.68
N ARG A 285 20.55 -19.60 22.38
CA ARG A 285 20.18 -19.74 23.80
C ARG A 285 20.89 -18.67 24.63
N GLY A 286 20.14 -17.87 25.40
CA GLY A 286 20.66 -16.75 26.20
C GLY A 286 20.62 -15.38 25.51
N ALA A 287 20.34 -15.33 24.20
CA ALA A 287 20.15 -14.08 23.44
C ALA A 287 18.94 -14.18 22.49
N ARG A 288 17.90 -14.91 22.94
CA ARG A 288 16.66 -15.07 22.16
C ARG A 288 15.92 -13.74 22.11
N ARG A 289 15.40 -13.43 20.92
CA ARG A 289 14.57 -12.26 20.66
C ARG A 289 13.19 -12.74 20.23
N SER A 290 12.18 -12.02 20.68
CA SER A 290 10.79 -12.18 20.26
C SER A 290 10.24 -10.83 19.82
N PRO A 291 9.24 -10.80 18.93
CA PRO A 291 8.62 -9.56 18.51
C PRO A 291 7.66 -9.06 19.60
N VAL A 292 7.64 -7.76 19.84
CA VAL A 292 6.51 -7.15 20.55
C VAL A 292 5.34 -7.01 19.57
N VAL A 293 4.23 -7.67 19.88
CA VAL A 293 3.04 -7.61 19.04
C VAL A 293 2.09 -6.51 19.51
N LEU A 294 1.61 -5.71 18.57
CA LEU A 294 0.60 -4.68 18.78
C LEU A 294 -0.67 -5.09 18.02
N ALA A 295 -1.76 -5.27 18.76
CA ALA A 295 -3.10 -5.48 18.24
C ALA A 295 -3.72 -4.11 17.92
N LEU A 296 -3.83 -3.80 16.63
CA LEU A 296 -4.23 -2.50 16.12
C LEU A 296 -5.65 -2.55 15.54
N GLY A 297 -6.45 -1.54 15.86
CA GLY A 297 -7.79 -1.36 15.29
C GLY A 297 -8.94 -1.86 16.17
N PRO A 298 -10.18 -1.49 15.82
CA PRO A 298 -11.36 -1.71 16.65
C PRO A 298 -11.76 -3.18 16.77
N GLY A 299 -11.32 -4.06 15.87
CA GLY A 299 -11.59 -5.49 15.93
C GLY A 299 -11.07 -6.16 17.21
N TRP A 300 -10.06 -5.57 17.85
CA TRP A 300 -9.47 -6.07 19.10
C TRP A 300 -10.14 -5.50 20.36
N ALA A 301 -11.19 -4.69 20.23
CA ALA A 301 -11.88 -4.09 21.37
C ALA A 301 -12.50 -5.16 22.29
N GLY A 302 -12.21 -5.06 23.60
CA GLY A 302 -12.68 -6.00 24.61
C GLY A 302 -11.93 -7.35 24.63
N HIS A 303 -10.81 -7.46 23.91
CA HIS A 303 -10.02 -8.69 23.82
C HIS A 303 -8.58 -8.43 24.28
N THR A 304 -8.23 -8.94 25.46
CA THR A 304 -6.86 -8.91 25.97
C THR A 304 -6.15 -10.20 25.58
N VAL A 305 -4.99 -10.07 24.93
CA VAL A 305 -4.08 -11.18 24.67
C VAL A 305 -2.83 -10.92 25.51
N PRO A 306 -2.45 -11.84 26.43
CA PRO A 306 -1.24 -11.67 27.23
C PRO A 306 -0.01 -11.43 26.34
N GLY A 307 0.83 -10.46 26.72
CA GLY A 307 2.03 -10.10 25.96
C GLY A 307 1.79 -9.28 24.69
N VAL A 308 0.55 -8.95 24.36
CA VAL A 308 0.19 -8.12 23.20
C VAL A 308 -0.27 -6.74 23.66
N LEU A 309 0.34 -5.69 23.13
CA LEU A 309 -0.06 -4.31 23.41
C LEU A 309 -1.27 -3.94 22.55
N ARG A 310 -2.16 -3.09 23.08
CA ARG A 310 -3.38 -2.65 22.37
C ARG A 310 -3.56 -1.13 22.46
N PRO A 311 -2.83 -0.35 21.64
CA PRO A 311 -3.02 1.08 21.60
C PRO A 311 -4.43 1.43 21.11
N SER A 312 -5.01 2.48 21.67
CA SER A 312 -6.37 2.95 21.40
C SER A 312 -6.50 3.78 20.11
N GLY A 313 -5.38 4.31 19.60
CA GLY A 313 -5.37 5.13 18.39
C GLY A 313 -3.96 5.32 17.80
N LEU A 314 -3.89 6.08 16.71
CA LEU A 314 -2.67 6.27 15.92
C LEU A 314 -1.50 6.85 16.75
N SER A 315 -1.76 7.87 17.56
CA SER A 315 -0.72 8.52 18.38
C SER A 315 -0.13 7.57 19.42
N GLU A 316 -0.98 6.77 20.09
CA GLU A 316 -0.52 5.80 21.08
C GLU A 316 0.24 4.64 20.42
N ALA A 317 -0.24 4.18 19.27
CA ALA A 317 0.45 3.14 18.49
C ALA A 317 1.85 3.62 18.07
N LEU A 318 1.96 4.87 17.58
CA LEU A 318 3.23 5.46 17.19
C LEU A 318 4.23 5.49 18.34
N THR A 319 3.82 5.97 19.52
CA THR A 319 4.65 5.98 20.73
C THR A 319 5.06 4.57 21.16
N ALA A 320 4.15 3.59 21.08
CA ALA A 320 4.43 2.22 21.46
C ALA A 320 5.45 1.55 20.53
N PHE A 321 5.34 1.75 19.21
CA PHE A 321 6.34 1.26 18.25
C PHE A 321 7.70 1.91 18.45
N GLU A 322 7.74 3.23 18.64
CA GLU A 322 8.98 3.96 18.90
C GLU A 322 9.69 3.40 20.14
N ALA A 323 8.96 3.22 21.25
CA ALA A 323 9.51 2.68 22.48
C ALA A 323 10.02 1.23 22.38
N VAL A 324 9.54 0.44 21.42
CA VAL A 324 10.01 -0.93 21.17
C VAL A 324 11.25 -0.93 20.28
N VAL A 325 11.24 -0.14 19.20
CA VAL A 325 12.30 -0.14 18.19
C VAL A 325 13.58 0.55 18.69
N THR A 326 13.45 1.49 19.62
CA THR A 326 14.60 2.20 20.21
C THR A 326 15.27 1.45 21.37
N ARG A 327 14.77 0.27 21.76
CA ARG A 327 15.38 -0.59 22.79
C ARG A 327 16.44 -1.50 22.20
#